data_AF-W6WFI2-F1
#
_entry.id   AF-W6WFI2-F1
#
_cell.length_a   1.000
_cell.length_b   1.000
_cell.length_c   1.000
_cell.angle_alpha   90.00
_cell.angle_beta   90.00
_cell.angle_gamma   90.00
#
_symmetry.space_group_name_H-M   'P 1'
#
loop_
_entity.id
_entity.type
_entity.pdbx_description
1 polymer ?
#
loop_
_entity_poly.entity_id
_entity_poly.type
_entity_poly.pdbx_seq_one_letter_code
_entity_poly.pdbx_strand_id
1 'polypeptide(L)'
;MFWLGCGPRTPDAALACSMAHDKHNVWCVSSSNEAMAKAVNSLADNDGGWALVREGELAARVRYEVAGLMSCRPAEALHVEMQALYSEGEKVDWMYEPSFQPRWYPGFPERLAWATVTCAPWRWVLVAPSDYAPQGLANVQTGAIHPVVF
;
A
#
# COMPACT_ATOMS: atom_id res chain seq x y z
N MET A 1 -7.32 -9.75 -4.03
CA MET A 1 -8.34 -8.74 -4.38
C MET A 1 -7.78 -7.91 -5.53
N PHE A 2 -8.52 -7.75 -6.62
CA PHE A 2 -8.14 -6.84 -7.69
C PHE A 2 -8.81 -5.49 -7.44
N TRP A 3 -7.99 -4.47 -7.23
CA TRP A 3 -8.50 -3.10 -7.17
C TRP A 3 -8.64 -2.58 -8.60
N LEU A 4 -9.77 -1.95 -8.89
CA LEU A 4 -9.98 -1.26 -10.16
C LEU A 4 -9.50 0.18 -10.04
N GLY A 5 -8.94 0.72 -11.12
CA GLY A 5 -8.63 2.15 -11.20
C GLY A 5 -7.52 2.66 -10.28
N CYS A 6 -6.72 1.79 -9.67
CA CYS A 6 -5.56 2.16 -8.86
C CYS A 6 -4.43 1.13 -8.96
N GLY A 7 -3.19 1.56 -8.64
CA GLY A 7 -1.99 0.73 -8.73
C GLY A 7 -1.19 0.95 -10.01
N PRO A 8 -0.01 0.33 -10.15
CA PRO A 8 0.84 0.55 -11.31
C PRO A 8 0.29 -0.18 -12.54
N ARG A 9 0.22 0.52 -13.68
CA ARG A 9 0.07 -0.10 -15.00
C ARG A 9 1.42 -0.55 -15.55
N THR A 10 2.51 0.14 -15.20
CA THR A 10 3.87 -0.27 -15.54
C THR A 10 4.09 -1.73 -15.14
N PRO A 11 4.54 -2.61 -16.06
CA PRO A 11 4.87 -4.00 -15.74
C PRO A 11 5.96 -4.11 -14.67
N ASP A 12 5.91 -5.17 -13.87
CA ASP A 12 6.90 -5.48 -12.83
C ASP A 12 7.17 -4.32 -11.86
N ALA A 13 6.10 -3.61 -11.50
CA ALA A 13 6.14 -2.53 -10.53
C ALA A 13 5.26 -2.86 -9.33
N ALA A 14 5.70 -2.40 -8.15
CA ALA A 14 4.96 -2.56 -6.91
C ALA A 14 5.25 -1.40 -5.97
N LEU A 15 4.23 -0.92 -5.27
CA LEU A 15 4.39 -0.02 -4.14
C LEU A 15 3.88 -0.71 -2.89
N ALA A 16 4.68 -0.74 -1.84
CA ALA A 16 4.30 -1.27 -0.55
C ALA A 16 4.56 -0.25 0.56
N CYS A 17 3.72 -0.27 1.59
CA CYS A 17 3.92 0.55 2.78
C CYS A 17 3.38 -0.12 4.05
N SER A 18 4.05 0.08 5.18
CA SER A 18 3.60 -0.40 6.50
C SER A 18 2.62 0.55 7.19
N MET A 19 2.43 1.74 6.66
CA MET A 19 1.43 2.70 7.14
C MET A 19 0.11 2.47 6.38
N ALA A 20 -0.76 1.64 6.98
CA ALA A 20 -2.15 1.43 6.56
C ALA A 20 -3.11 1.75 7.71
N HIS A 21 -3.82 2.88 7.63
CA HIS A 21 -4.77 3.25 8.66
C HIS A 21 -5.90 2.21 8.81
N ASP A 22 -6.33 1.83 10.02
CA ASP A 22 -5.77 2.17 11.34
C ASP A 22 -4.99 0.99 11.98
N LYS A 23 -4.91 -0.13 11.27
CA LYS A 23 -4.31 -1.39 11.79
C LYS A 23 -2.80 -1.45 11.59
N HIS A 24 -2.30 -0.65 10.65
CA HIS A 24 -0.91 -0.56 10.28
C HIS A 24 -0.27 -1.91 9.92
N ASN A 25 -1.07 -2.77 9.27
CA ASN A 25 -0.55 -3.90 8.49
C ASN A 25 0.06 -3.38 7.18
N VAL A 26 0.95 -4.17 6.58
CA VAL A 26 1.48 -3.87 5.24
C VAL A 26 0.36 -3.90 4.20
N TRP A 27 0.32 -2.88 3.36
CA TRP A 27 -0.45 -2.89 2.12
C TRP A 27 0.51 -2.82 0.93
N CYS A 28 0.09 -3.41 -0.19
CA CYS A 28 0.84 -3.38 -1.44
C CYS A 28 -0.11 -3.38 -2.64
N VAL A 29 0.24 -2.59 -3.66
CA VAL A 29 -0.36 -2.66 -5.00
C VAL A 29 0.73 -2.95 -6.02
N SER A 30 0.46 -3.83 -6.97
CA SER A 30 1.44 -4.28 -7.94
C SER A 30 0.81 -4.77 -9.23
N SER A 31 1.60 -4.75 -10.30
CA SER A 31 1.31 -5.35 -11.60
C SER A 31 1.85 -6.78 -11.74
N SER A 32 2.68 -7.28 -10.83
CA SER A 32 3.16 -8.68 -10.82
C SER A 32 3.41 -9.24 -9.42
N ASN A 33 3.35 -10.56 -9.27
CA ASN A 33 3.53 -11.21 -7.96
C ASN A 33 4.99 -11.09 -7.47
N GLU A 34 5.95 -11.16 -8.39
CA GLU A 34 7.38 -11.06 -8.12
C GLU A 34 7.75 -9.67 -7.60
N ALA A 35 7.24 -8.61 -8.25
CA ALA A 35 7.46 -7.24 -7.79
C ALA A 35 6.78 -7.00 -6.43
N MET A 36 5.56 -7.52 -6.23
CA MET A 36 4.86 -7.47 -4.95
C MET A 36 5.68 -8.11 -3.82
N ALA A 37 6.18 -9.32 -4.03
CA ALA A 37 6.99 -10.03 -3.04
C ALA A 37 8.28 -9.26 -2.72
N LYS A 38 8.97 -8.73 -3.74
CA LYS A 38 10.18 -7.92 -3.54
C LYS A 38 9.90 -6.65 -2.73
N ALA A 39 8.80 -5.94 -3.02
CA ALA A 39 8.43 -4.72 -2.30
C ALA A 39 8.09 -5.01 -0.83
N VAL A 40 7.27 -6.04 -0.56
CA VAL A 40 6.86 -6.41 0.81
C VAL A 40 8.05 -6.89 1.64
N ASN A 41 8.91 -7.75 1.08
CA ASN A 41 10.11 -8.21 1.80
C ASN A 41 11.07 -7.06 2.09
N SER A 42 11.20 -6.10 1.16
CA SER A 42 12.03 -4.91 1.35
C SER A 42 11.55 -4.04 2.53
N LEU A 43 10.25 -4.03 2.85
CA LEU A 43 9.76 -3.35 4.05
C LEU A 43 10.25 -4.05 5.32
N ALA A 44 10.22 -5.38 5.36
CA ALA A 44 10.68 -6.14 6.52
C ALA A 44 12.18 -5.90 6.79
N ASP A 45 13.00 -5.88 5.73
CA ASP A 45 14.44 -5.58 5.82
C ASP A 45 14.73 -4.12 6.21
N ASN A 46 13.74 -3.23 6.08
CA ASN A 46 13.87 -1.79 6.28
C ASN A 46 13.18 -1.28 7.56
N ASP A 47 12.74 -2.18 8.45
CA ASP A 47 11.93 -1.87 9.65
C ASP A 47 10.58 -1.18 9.34
N GLY A 48 10.09 -1.32 8.11
CA GLY A 48 8.90 -0.66 7.59
C GLY A 48 9.18 0.64 6.84
N GLY A 49 8.10 1.39 6.61
CA GLY A 49 8.04 2.59 5.79
C GLY A 49 7.52 2.31 4.39
N TRP A 50 8.24 2.75 3.36
CA TRP A 50 7.84 2.62 1.96
C TRP A 50 8.87 1.81 1.17
N ALA A 51 8.39 1.05 0.20
CA ALA A 51 9.22 0.38 -0.80
C ALA A 51 8.55 0.47 -2.17
N LEU A 52 9.29 0.98 -3.16
CA LEU A 52 8.86 1.04 -4.56
C LEU A 52 9.77 0.14 -5.40
N VAL A 53 9.16 -0.83 -6.07
CA VAL A 53 9.77 -1.65 -7.09
C VAL A 53 9.32 -1.14 -8.46
N ARG A 54 10.26 -0.98 -9.40
CA ARG A 54 10.01 -0.69 -10.82
C ARG A 54 10.91 -1.56 -11.67
N GLU A 55 10.39 -2.10 -12.78
CA GLU A 55 11.16 -2.97 -13.70
C GLU A 55 11.77 -4.17 -12.95
N GLY A 56 11.04 -4.69 -11.97
CA GLY A 56 11.47 -5.79 -11.14
C GLY A 56 12.52 -5.44 -10.09
N GLU A 57 13.02 -4.21 -10.00
CA GLU A 57 14.08 -3.81 -9.04
C GLU A 57 13.62 -2.79 -7.99
N LEU A 58 14.24 -2.84 -6.80
CA LEU A 58 13.95 -1.88 -5.72
C LEU A 58 14.48 -0.49 -6.12
N ALA A 59 13.57 0.38 -6.54
CA ALA A 59 13.89 1.71 -7.05
C ALA A 59 14.03 2.74 -5.93
N ALA A 60 13.20 2.66 -4.89
CA ALA A 60 13.24 3.57 -3.75
C ALA A 60 12.73 2.92 -2.45
N ARG A 61 13.19 3.46 -1.32
CA ARG A 61 12.72 3.09 0.01
C ARG A 61 12.73 4.28 0.96
N VAL A 62 11.85 4.24 1.95
CA VAL A 62 11.81 5.20 3.06
C VAL A 62 11.74 4.40 4.35
N ARG A 63 12.65 4.63 5.29
CA ARG A 63 12.73 3.86 6.55
C ARG A 63 11.95 4.53 7.67
N TYR A 64 11.06 3.77 8.30
CA TYR A 64 10.32 4.16 9.50
C TYR A 64 10.68 3.25 10.68
N GLU A 65 11.90 3.41 11.20
CA GLU A 65 12.48 2.52 12.22
C GLU A 65 11.73 2.44 13.56
N VAL A 66 10.79 3.37 13.80
CA VAL A 66 9.91 3.32 14.97
C VAL A 66 8.57 2.73 14.57
N ALA A 67 8.38 1.45 14.92
CA ALA A 67 7.16 0.66 14.71
C ALA A 67 6.68 0.57 13.24
N GLY A 68 7.55 0.83 12.26
CA GLY A 68 7.15 0.91 10.85
C GLY A 68 6.26 2.11 10.53
N LEU A 69 6.24 3.13 11.39
CA LEU A 69 5.34 4.30 11.26
C LEU A 69 6.06 5.64 11.34
N MET A 70 7.14 5.72 12.12
CA MET A 70 7.85 6.97 12.37
C MET A 70 9.35 6.79 12.19
N SER A 71 10.03 7.90 11.95
CA SER A 71 11.49 7.99 11.96
C SER A 71 11.95 8.72 13.22
N CYS A 72 13.06 8.28 13.81
CA CYS A 72 13.76 8.99 14.87
C CYS A 72 14.96 9.81 14.34
N ARG A 73 15.14 9.84 13.02
CA ARG A 73 16.15 10.65 12.32
C ARG A 73 15.66 12.09 12.12
N PRO A 74 16.56 13.05 11.85
CA PRO A 74 16.17 14.41 11.48
C PRO A 74 15.21 14.46 10.29
N ALA A 75 14.33 15.46 10.27
CA ALA A 75 13.29 15.61 9.25
C ALA A 75 13.88 15.72 7.83
N GLU A 76 15.05 16.36 7.69
CA GLU A 76 15.76 16.52 6.43
C GLU A 76 16.22 15.17 5.86
N ALA A 77 16.67 14.26 6.72
CA ALA A 77 17.07 12.93 6.29
C ALA A 77 15.88 12.12 5.77
N LEU A 78 14.73 12.20 6.47
CA LEU A 78 13.49 11.58 6.02
C LEU A 78 12.97 12.21 4.72
N HIS A 79 13.07 13.54 4.62
CA HIS A 79 12.65 14.29 3.44
C HIS A 79 13.40 13.84 2.19
N VAL A 80 14.72 13.65 2.28
CA VAL A 80 15.53 13.15 1.14
C VAL A 80 15.01 11.80 0.64
N GLU A 81 14.71 10.86 1.54
CA GLU A 81 14.14 9.56 1.16
C GLU A 81 12.76 9.69 0.52
N MET A 82 11.89 10.55 1.08
CA MET A 82 10.57 10.81 0.52
C MET A 82 10.65 11.44 -0.88
N GLN A 83 11.57 12.39 -1.10
CA GLN A 83 11.77 12.98 -2.43
C GLN A 83 12.28 11.96 -3.45
N ALA A 84 13.19 11.07 -3.04
CA ALA A 84 13.63 9.97 -3.88
C ALA A 84 12.47 9.03 -4.24
N LEU A 85 11.62 8.67 -3.28
CA LEU A 85 10.41 7.88 -3.51
C LEU A 85 9.47 8.55 -4.51
N TYR A 86 9.19 9.84 -4.35
CA TYR A 86 8.32 10.57 -5.27
C TYR A 86 8.92 10.68 -6.68
N SER A 87 10.21 10.98 -6.80
CA SER A 87 10.88 11.06 -8.10
C SER A 87 10.90 9.71 -8.84
N GLU A 88 11.10 8.60 -8.13
CA GLU A 88 10.98 7.27 -8.73
C GLU A 88 9.51 6.93 -9.06
N GLY A 89 8.57 7.39 -8.24
CA GLY A 89 7.13 7.24 -8.44
C GLY A 89 6.61 7.98 -9.68
N GLU A 90 7.16 9.14 -10.03
CA GLU A 90 6.82 9.88 -11.26
C GLU A 90 7.14 9.10 -12.55
N LYS A 91 8.05 8.12 -12.46
CA LYS A 91 8.46 7.26 -13.59
C LYS A 91 7.55 6.04 -13.78
N VAL A 92 6.56 5.86 -12.90
CA VAL A 92 5.59 4.76 -12.98
C VAL A 92 4.30 5.28 -13.59
N ASP A 93 3.76 4.56 -14.57
CA ASP A 93 2.41 4.78 -15.07
C ASP A 93 1.41 4.26 -14.04
N TRP A 94 0.72 5.16 -13.36
CA TRP A 94 -0.28 4.84 -12.33
C TRP A 94 -1.67 4.83 -12.95
N MET A 95 -2.40 3.74 -12.73
CA MET A 95 -3.83 3.70 -13.03
C MET A 95 -4.58 4.72 -12.17
N TYR A 96 -5.55 5.39 -12.80
CA TYR A 96 -6.48 6.28 -12.13
C TYR A 96 -7.86 6.13 -12.74
N GLU A 97 -8.84 5.86 -11.90
CA GLU A 97 -10.26 5.98 -12.21
C GLU A 97 -10.91 6.90 -11.17
N PRO A 98 -11.70 7.90 -11.60
CA PRO A 98 -12.46 8.73 -10.66
C PRO A 98 -13.35 7.88 -9.76
N SER A 99 -13.38 8.21 -8.47
CA SER A 99 -14.28 7.59 -7.51
C SER A 99 -15.15 8.65 -6.83
N PHE A 100 -16.16 8.22 -6.08
CA PHE A 100 -16.98 9.14 -5.30
C PHE A 100 -16.19 9.80 -4.14
N GLN A 101 -14.94 9.39 -3.88
CA GLN A 101 -14.10 9.94 -2.84
C GLN A 101 -13.45 11.26 -3.32
N PRO A 102 -13.77 12.42 -2.70
CA PRO A 102 -13.31 13.74 -3.17
C PRO A 102 -11.80 13.98 -2.99
N ARG A 103 -11.10 13.06 -2.32
CA ARG A 103 -9.65 13.12 -2.04
C ARG A 103 -8.86 12.05 -2.79
N TRP A 104 -9.46 11.48 -3.85
CA TRP A 104 -8.81 10.56 -4.77
C TRP A 104 -8.33 11.32 -6.00
N TYR A 105 -7.03 11.27 -6.27
CA TYR A 105 -6.36 12.06 -7.32
C TYR A 105 -5.49 11.13 -8.18
N PRO A 106 -5.21 11.48 -9.45
CA PRO A 106 -4.30 10.73 -10.28
C PRO A 106 -2.85 10.80 -9.77
N GLY A 107 -2.05 9.78 -10.09
CA GLY A 107 -0.62 9.72 -9.79
C GLY A 107 -0.27 8.78 -8.63
N PHE A 108 0.80 9.12 -7.90
CA PHE A 108 1.35 8.29 -6.82
C PHE A 108 0.28 7.96 -5.76
N PRO A 109 -0.03 6.68 -5.50
CA PRO A 109 -1.26 6.29 -4.82
C PRO A 109 -1.14 6.30 -3.29
N GLU A 110 -0.58 7.38 -2.71
CA GLU A 110 -0.36 7.52 -1.25
C GLU A 110 -1.67 7.39 -0.44
N ARG A 111 -2.80 7.80 -1.03
CA ARG A 111 -4.13 7.70 -0.44
C ARG A 111 -4.58 6.26 -0.14
N LEU A 112 -3.95 5.24 -0.74
CA LEU A 112 -4.22 3.84 -0.42
C LEU A 112 -3.84 3.49 1.02
N ALA A 113 -3.07 4.33 1.72
CA ALA A 113 -2.92 4.23 3.17
C ALA A 113 -4.27 4.22 3.93
N TRP A 114 -5.36 4.70 3.32
CA TRP A 114 -6.71 4.72 3.91
C TRP A 114 -7.64 3.63 3.35
N ALA A 115 -7.14 2.78 2.45
CA ALA A 115 -7.91 1.74 1.75
C ALA A 115 -8.48 0.68 2.69
N THR A 116 -7.81 0.42 3.80
CA THR A 116 -8.11 -0.69 4.73
C THR A 116 -8.67 -0.20 6.08
N VAL A 117 -9.08 1.06 6.15
CA VAL A 117 -9.66 1.68 7.35
C VAL A 117 -10.99 1.03 7.67
N THR A 118 -11.08 0.39 8.83
CA THR A 118 -12.29 -0.35 9.25
C THR A 118 -13.35 0.50 9.90
N CYS A 119 -13.03 1.72 10.33
CA CYS A 119 -13.98 2.65 10.95
C CYS A 119 -14.65 3.61 9.96
N ALA A 120 -14.20 3.62 8.70
CA ALA A 120 -14.82 4.39 7.64
C ALA A 120 -16.14 3.72 7.21
N PRO A 121 -17.11 4.46 6.62
CA PRO A 121 -18.41 3.92 6.21
C PRO A 121 -18.35 2.93 5.03
N TRP A 122 -17.17 2.34 4.76
CA TRP A 122 -16.95 1.32 3.75
C TRP A 122 -17.67 0.04 4.11
N ARG A 123 -18.40 -0.54 3.15
CA ARG A 123 -19.09 -1.82 3.38
C ARG A 123 -18.13 -2.99 3.43
N TRP A 124 -17.10 -3.05 2.58
CA TRP A 124 -16.18 -4.18 2.48
C TRP A 124 -14.75 -3.71 2.63
N VAL A 125 -14.00 -4.32 3.54
CA VAL A 125 -12.62 -3.91 3.88
C VAL A 125 -11.73 -5.14 3.95
N LEU A 126 -10.52 -5.02 3.41
CA LEU A 126 -9.48 -6.02 3.57
C LEU A 126 -8.82 -5.86 4.95
N VAL A 127 -8.80 -6.94 5.72
CA VAL A 127 -8.24 -7.06 7.05
C VAL A 127 -7.30 -8.25 7.09
N ALA A 128 -6.37 -8.27 8.04
CA ALA A 128 -5.56 -9.45 8.28
C ALA A 128 -6.46 -10.68 8.57
N PRO A 129 -6.17 -11.85 7.97
CA PRO A 129 -6.88 -13.08 8.28
C PRO A 129 -6.94 -13.37 9.78
N SER A 130 -8.10 -13.79 10.26
CA SER A 130 -8.35 -14.14 11.67
C SER A 130 -9.50 -15.13 11.79
N ASP A 131 -9.77 -15.65 12.98
CA ASP A 131 -10.88 -16.58 13.24
C ASP A 131 -12.26 -15.99 12.85
N TYR A 132 -12.40 -14.66 12.89
CA TYR A 132 -13.63 -13.96 12.53
C TYR A 132 -13.71 -13.56 11.04
N ALA A 133 -12.56 -13.51 10.35
CA ALA A 133 -12.47 -13.19 8.93
C ALA A 133 -11.37 -14.03 8.27
N PRO A 134 -11.57 -15.35 8.07
CA PRO A 134 -10.51 -16.27 7.66
C PRO A 134 -9.88 -15.92 6.31
N GLN A 135 -10.65 -15.30 5.42
CA GLN A 135 -10.23 -14.88 4.09
C GLN A 135 -9.79 -13.40 4.04
N GLY A 136 -9.89 -12.67 5.14
CA GLY A 136 -9.48 -11.27 5.26
C GLY A 136 -10.41 -10.24 4.60
N LEU A 137 -11.36 -10.60 3.73
CA LEU A 137 -12.32 -9.64 3.16
C LEU A 137 -13.65 -9.68 3.92
N ALA A 138 -13.91 -8.67 4.73
CA ALA A 138 -15.03 -8.63 5.65
C ALA A 138 -15.90 -7.38 5.48
N ASN A 139 -17.20 -7.54 5.71
CA ASN A 139 -18.13 -6.45 5.82
C ASN A 139 -18.16 -5.95 7.26
N VAL A 140 -17.66 -4.75 7.50
CA VAL A 140 -17.49 -4.21 8.87
C VAL A 140 -18.82 -3.80 9.53
N GLN A 141 -19.92 -3.71 8.76
CA GLN A 141 -21.24 -3.40 9.30
C GLN A 141 -22.01 -4.65 9.74
N THR A 142 -21.81 -5.78 9.06
CA THR A 142 -22.61 -7.00 9.25
C THR A 142 -21.79 -8.20 9.74
N GLY A 143 -20.47 -8.15 9.65
CA GLY A 143 -19.59 -9.29 9.88
C GLY A 143 -19.57 -10.31 8.74
N ALA A 144 -20.30 -10.08 7.64
CA ALA A 144 -20.30 -10.99 6.50
C ALA A 144 -18.90 -11.10 5.87
N ILE A 145 -18.51 -12.30 5.47
CA ILE A 145 -17.23 -12.56 4.77
C ILE A 145 -17.49 -12.83 3.29
N HIS A 146 -16.60 -12.36 2.42
CA HIS A 146 -16.69 -12.64 0.99
C HIS A 146 -15.82 -13.86 0.64
N PRO A 147 -16.32 -14.83 -0.14
CA PRO A 147 -15.49 -15.92 -0.63
C PRO A 147 -14.38 -15.39 -1.55
N VAL A 148 -13.19 -15.99 -1.45
CA VAL A 148 -12.10 -15.78 -2.40
C VAL A 148 -12.43 -16.58 -3.65
N VAL A 149 -12.44 -15.90 -4.80
CA VAL A 149 -12.56 -16.54 -6.11
C VAL A 149 -11.14 -16.74 -6.63
N PHE A 150 -10.81 -17.96 -7.02
CA PHE A 150 -9.54 -18.35 -7.64
C PHE A 150 -9.73 -18.54 -9.14
#